data_AF-N9Q288-F1
#
_entry.id   AF-N9Q288-F1
#
_cell.length_a   1.000
_cell.length_b   1.000
_cell.length_c   1.000
_cell.angle_alpha   90.00
_cell.angle_beta   90.00
_cell.angle_gamma   90.00
#
_symmetry.space_group_name_H-M   'P 1'
#
loop_
_entity.id
_entity.type
_entity.pdbx_description
1 polymer ?
#
loop_
_entity_poly.entity_id
_entity_poly.type
_entity_poly.pdbx_seq_one_letter_code
_entity_poly.pdbx_strand_id
1 'polypeptide(L)'
;MSTAAFVTCDLLDDHPELELQVVTPCLDGKFFKSYGARKTFGGQIVTVKCFEDNSRVKELLATDGTGKVLVVDGGASMRCALMGDLIAESAVKNHWNGVIIYGCVRDVDAIAELDLGVHALAAIPQKSNRKGVGEVDIALCFGGVTFNSGDYVYADNNGIVVSKIALVA
;
A
#
# COMPACT_ATOMS: atom_id res chain seq x y z
N MET A 1 -10.58 14.38 6.31
CA MET A 1 -11.38 14.75 5.11
C MET A 1 -11.58 13.48 4.32
N SER A 2 -12.81 13.19 3.89
CA SER A 2 -13.12 12.04 3.06
C SER A 2 -12.30 12.14 1.77
N THR A 3 -11.49 11.14 1.45
CA THR A 3 -10.90 10.99 0.11
C THR A 3 -12.04 11.05 -0.90
N ALA A 4 -11.91 11.85 -1.95
CA ALA A 4 -12.90 11.89 -3.03
C ALA A 4 -13.16 10.46 -3.54
N ALA A 5 -14.42 10.10 -3.76
CA ALA A 5 -14.75 8.79 -4.32
C ALA A 5 -14.29 8.74 -5.78
N PHE A 6 -13.42 7.79 -6.10
CA PHE A 6 -12.96 7.52 -7.47
C PHE A 6 -13.04 6.02 -7.77
N VAL A 7 -12.98 5.67 -9.04
CA VAL A 7 -12.81 4.30 -9.53
C VAL A 7 -11.57 4.29 -10.42
N THR A 8 -10.71 3.30 -10.27
CA THR A 8 -9.44 3.27 -11.01
C THR A 8 -9.63 3.17 -12.52
N CYS A 9 -10.71 2.53 -12.98
CA CYS A 9 -11.11 2.51 -14.38
C CYS A 9 -11.39 3.92 -14.91
N ASP A 10 -12.22 4.69 -14.20
CA ASP A 10 -12.58 6.06 -14.60
C ASP A 10 -11.33 6.96 -14.62
N LEU A 11 -10.40 6.80 -13.66
CA LEU A 11 -9.14 7.54 -13.68
C LEU A 11 -8.30 7.28 -14.95
N LEU A 12 -8.37 6.09 -15.54
CA LEU A 12 -7.68 5.78 -16.79
C LEU A 12 -8.43 6.35 -17.99
N ASP A 13 -9.75 6.24 -18.01
CA ASP A 13 -10.61 6.69 -19.11
C ASP A 13 -10.71 8.22 -19.20
N ASP A 14 -10.69 8.91 -18.06
CA ASP A 14 -10.80 10.38 -17.95
C ASP A 14 -9.48 11.11 -18.20
N HIS A 15 -8.34 10.40 -18.16
CA HIS A 15 -7.00 10.96 -18.34
C HIS A 15 -6.17 10.24 -19.44
N PRO A 16 -6.71 10.06 -20.66
CA PRO A 16 -6.03 9.31 -21.72
C PRO A 16 -4.74 9.99 -22.21
N GLU A 17 -4.57 11.29 -21.94
CA GLU A 17 -3.37 12.06 -22.24
C GLU A 17 -2.23 11.86 -21.24
N LEU A 18 -2.51 11.33 -20.04
CA LEU A 18 -1.51 11.09 -19.01
C LEU A 18 -0.90 9.70 -19.15
N GLU A 19 0.41 9.60 -18.95
CA GLU A 19 1.11 8.31 -18.85
C GLU A 19 0.89 7.67 -17.47
N LEU A 20 -0.35 7.25 -17.21
CA LEU A 20 -0.69 6.52 -15.98
C LEU A 20 -0.13 5.09 -16.03
N GLN A 21 0.46 4.66 -14.93
CA GLN A 21 1.05 3.32 -14.82
C GLN A 21 0.09 2.39 -14.08
N VAL A 22 -0.18 1.22 -14.65
CA VAL A 22 -1.06 0.22 -14.05
C VAL A 22 -0.23 -0.95 -13.53
N VAL A 23 -0.40 -1.28 -12.26
CA VAL A 23 0.25 -2.44 -11.64
C VAL A 23 -0.27 -3.72 -12.27
N THR A 24 0.64 -4.55 -12.78
CA THR A 24 0.29 -5.86 -13.35
C THR A 24 -0.46 -6.70 -12.32
N PRO A 25 -1.62 -7.30 -12.66
CA PRO A 25 -2.48 -7.99 -11.70
C PRO A 25 -1.85 -9.26 -11.12
N CYS A 26 -0.91 -9.88 -11.85
CA CYS A 26 -0.21 -11.10 -11.46
C CYS A 26 1.30 -10.87 -11.41
N LEU A 27 1.91 -11.18 -10.28
CA LEU A 27 3.36 -11.16 -10.08
C LEU A 27 3.83 -12.54 -9.62
N ASP A 28 4.35 -13.34 -10.55
CA ASP A 28 4.78 -14.73 -10.31
C ASP A 28 3.68 -15.59 -9.66
N GLY A 29 2.46 -15.51 -10.19
CA GLY A 29 1.29 -16.24 -9.68
C GLY A 29 0.67 -15.66 -8.42
N LYS A 30 1.12 -14.48 -7.97
CA LYS A 30 0.61 -13.78 -6.78
C LYS A 30 -0.21 -12.56 -7.19
N PHE A 31 -1.26 -12.29 -6.45
CA PHE A 31 -2.23 -11.23 -6.73
C PHE A 31 -2.44 -10.39 -5.48
N PHE A 32 -2.61 -9.09 -5.63
CA PHE A 32 -3.02 -8.25 -4.51
C PHE A 32 -4.46 -8.57 -4.11
N LYS A 33 -4.72 -8.52 -2.80
CA LYS A 33 -6.02 -8.71 -2.18
C LYS A 33 -6.29 -7.54 -1.24
N SER A 34 -7.55 -7.12 -1.20
CA SER A 34 -8.03 -6.09 -0.28
C SER A 34 -8.33 -6.71 1.09
N TYR A 35 -7.72 -6.15 2.13
CA TYR A 35 -7.86 -6.59 3.52
C TYR A 35 -8.45 -5.53 4.45
N GLY A 36 -8.44 -4.25 4.07
CA GLY A 36 -8.95 -3.14 4.90
C GLY A 36 -10.44 -2.85 4.69
N ALA A 37 -11.03 -2.00 5.54
CA ALA A 37 -12.42 -1.59 5.39
C ALA A 37 -12.61 -0.66 4.17
N ARG A 38 -11.63 0.21 3.87
CA ARG A 38 -11.68 1.09 2.69
C ARG A 38 -11.40 0.28 1.43
N LYS A 39 -12.41 0.15 0.58
CA LYS A 39 -12.31 -0.55 -0.72
C LYS A 39 -11.70 0.30 -1.83
N THR A 40 -11.65 1.62 -1.62
CA THR A 40 -11.00 2.59 -2.49
C THR A 40 -10.16 3.50 -1.62
N PHE A 41 -8.90 3.74 -2.00
CA PHE A 41 -8.00 4.65 -1.30
C PHE A 41 -6.89 5.13 -2.22
N GLY A 42 -6.40 6.33 -1.97
CA GLY A 42 -5.28 6.88 -2.72
C GLY A 42 -4.60 8.02 -1.97
N GLY A 43 -3.49 8.49 -2.50
CA GLY A 43 -2.72 9.57 -1.89
C GLY A 43 -1.29 9.61 -2.37
N GLN A 44 -0.52 10.55 -1.81
CA GLN A 44 0.89 10.68 -2.09
C GLN A 44 1.65 9.48 -1.53
N ILE A 45 2.54 8.91 -2.33
CA ILE A 45 3.32 7.72 -2.02
C ILE A 45 4.42 8.09 -1.02
N VAL A 46 4.55 7.25 0.00
CA VAL A 46 5.77 7.09 0.79
C VAL A 46 6.27 5.67 0.55
N THR A 47 7.55 5.50 0.29
CA THR A 47 8.14 4.20 -0.07
C THR A 47 8.99 3.62 1.06
N VAL A 48 8.93 2.29 1.20
CA VAL A 48 9.87 1.55 2.03
C VAL A 48 10.18 0.20 1.40
N LYS A 49 11.47 -0.13 1.32
CA LYS A 49 11.96 -1.46 0.96
C LYS A 49 12.47 -2.17 2.19
N CYS A 50 12.01 -3.39 2.40
CA CYS A 50 12.44 -4.24 3.49
C CYS A 50 12.34 -5.71 3.08
N PHE A 51 12.95 -6.60 3.86
CA PHE A 51 12.84 -8.03 3.63
C PHE A 51 12.67 -8.75 4.96
N GLU A 52 11.45 -9.25 5.19
CA GLU A 52 11.09 -10.00 6.39
C GLU A 52 11.35 -9.27 7.71
N ASP A 53 11.33 -7.94 7.67
CA ASP A 53 11.50 -7.06 8.81
C ASP A 53 10.58 -5.84 8.67
N ASN A 54 9.75 -5.60 9.67
CA ASN A 54 8.77 -4.52 9.61
C ASN A 54 9.10 -3.31 10.49
N SER A 55 10.37 -3.15 10.88
CA SER A 55 10.77 -2.03 11.74
C SER A 55 10.44 -0.69 11.10
N ARG A 56 10.84 -0.48 9.84
CA ARG A 56 10.58 0.77 9.10
C ARG A 56 9.11 0.96 8.76
N VAL A 57 8.40 -0.12 8.44
CA VAL A 57 6.94 -0.09 8.22
C VAL A 57 6.22 0.42 9.48
N LYS A 58 6.56 -0.13 10.66
CA LYS A 58 5.98 0.28 11.94
C LYS A 58 6.30 1.74 12.26
N GLU A 59 7.55 2.16 12.06
CA GLU A 59 8.00 3.54 12.33
C GLU A 59 7.25 4.55 11.46
N LEU A 60 7.15 4.30 10.16
CA LEU A 60 6.47 5.19 9.22
C LEU A 60 4.96 5.31 9.50
N LEU A 61 4.29 4.19 9.77
CA LEU A 61 2.86 4.18 10.12
C LEU A 61 2.56 4.76 11.51
N ALA A 62 3.59 5.12 12.28
CA ALA A 62 3.48 5.90 13.52
C ALA A 62 3.66 7.42 13.30
N THR A 63 3.87 7.87 12.06
CA THR A 63 3.97 9.29 11.67
C THR A 63 2.71 9.76 10.95
N ASP A 64 2.54 11.08 10.80
CA ASP A 64 1.40 11.67 10.09
C ASP A 64 1.34 11.25 8.61
N GLY A 65 0.29 10.47 8.32
CA GLY A 65 -0.06 9.91 7.03
C GLY A 65 -1.18 10.65 6.31
N THR A 66 -1.59 11.82 6.78
CA THR A 66 -2.68 12.59 6.17
C THR A 66 -2.45 12.76 4.67
N GLY A 67 -3.36 12.21 3.84
CA GLY A 67 -3.28 12.28 2.38
C GLY A 67 -2.23 11.35 1.74
N LYS A 68 -1.64 10.42 2.51
CA LYS A 68 -0.55 9.54 2.06
C LYS A 68 -0.93 8.07 2.04
N VAL A 69 -0.23 7.32 1.19
CA VAL A 69 -0.28 5.86 1.10
C VAL A 69 1.13 5.31 1.26
N LEU A 70 1.31 4.35 2.16
CA LEU A 70 2.60 3.68 2.32
C LEU A 70 2.69 2.51 1.33
N VAL A 71 3.71 2.54 0.47
CA VAL A 71 4.02 1.45 -0.47
C VAL A 71 5.25 0.70 0.04
N VAL A 72 5.06 -0.59 0.31
CA VAL A 72 6.07 -1.47 0.91
C VAL A 72 6.52 -2.51 -0.10
N ASP A 73 7.79 -2.47 -0.51
CA ASP A 73 8.45 -3.59 -1.17
C ASP A 73 8.98 -4.55 -0.10
N GLY A 74 8.26 -5.66 0.11
CA GLY A 74 8.64 -6.75 1.01
C GLY A 74 9.37 -7.90 0.31
N GLY A 75 9.76 -7.72 -0.95
CA GLY A 75 10.33 -8.77 -1.81
C GLY A 75 9.39 -9.94 -2.11
N ALA A 76 8.07 -9.74 -1.97
CA ALA A 76 7.06 -10.79 -2.07
C ALA A 76 7.35 -12.04 -1.23
N SER A 77 7.99 -11.88 -0.07
CA SER A 77 8.15 -13.00 0.84
C SER A 77 6.78 -13.47 1.35
N MET A 78 6.50 -14.76 1.15
CA MET A 78 5.30 -15.43 1.65
C MET A 78 5.54 -16.09 3.02
N ARG A 79 6.65 -15.80 3.70
CA ARG A 79 7.06 -16.52 4.93
C ARG A 79 6.72 -15.78 6.22
N CYS A 80 6.42 -14.48 6.15
CA CYS A 80 6.00 -13.70 7.31
C CYS A 80 5.19 -12.46 6.92
N ALA A 81 4.41 -11.95 7.86
CA ALA A 81 3.64 -10.74 7.73
C ALA A 81 4.44 -9.48 8.08
N LEU A 82 4.32 -8.45 7.25
CA LEU A 82 4.91 -7.12 7.47
C LEU A 82 3.96 -6.18 8.23
N MET A 83 2.66 -6.46 8.25
CA MET A 83 1.68 -5.70 9.01
C MET A 83 0.65 -6.63 9.65
N GLY A 84 0.24 -6.30 10.87
CA GLY A 84 -0.89 -6.87 11.59
C GLY A 84 -1.75 -5.75 12.18
N ASP A 85 -2.78 -6.12 12.93
CA ASP A 85 -3.77 -5.21 13.56
C ASP A 85 -3.14 -4.00 14.26
N LEU A 86 -2.22 -4.19 15.20
CA LEU A 86 -1.61 -3.12 15.99
C LEU A 86 -0.88 -2.07 15.14
N ILE A 87 -0.30 -2.48 14.02
CA ILE A 87 0.39 -1.56 13.09
C ILE A 87 -0.63 -0.84 12.21
N ALA A 88 -1.68 -1.53 11.78
CA ALA A 88 -2.78 -0.93 11.02
C ALA A 88 -3.59 0.07 11.87
N GLU A 89 -3.84 -0.22 13.14
CA GLU A 89 -4.45 0.71 14.10
C GLU A 89 -3.61 1.98 14.28
N SER A 90 -2.28 1.83 14.37
CA SER A 90 -1.37 2.97 14.38
C SER A 90 -1.50 3.80 13.10
N ALA A 91 -1.61 3.17 11.94
CA ALA A 91 -1.80 3.87 10.67
C ALA A 91 -3.11 4.70 10.66
N VAL A 92 -4.22 4.10 11.12
CA VAL A 92 -5.52 4.81 11.26
C VAL A 92 -5.39 5.99 12.21
N LYS A 93 -4.78 5.78 13.38
CA LYS A 93 -4.58 6.83 14.39
C LYS A 93 -3.78 8.01 13.85
N ASN A 94 -2.84 7.76 12.94
CA ASN A 94 -2.04 8.79 12.29
C ASN A 94 -2.53 9.13 10.87
N HIS A 95 -3.82 8.88 10.58
CA HIS A 95 -4.52 9.39 9.40
C HIS A 95 -4.00 8.92 8.03
N TRP A 96 -3.32 7.77 7.97
CA TRP A 96 -2.94 7.16 6.70
C TRP A 96 -4.17 6.78 5.87
N ASN A 97 -4.11 7.03 4.56
CA ASN A 97 -5.21 6.63 3.66
C ASN A 97 -5.19 5.14 3.37
N GLY A 98 -3.99 4.54 3.30
CA GLY A 98 -3.83 3.12 3.13
C GLY A 98 -2.38 2.65 3.05
N VAL A 99 -2.24 1.34 2.85
CA VAL A 99 -0.96 0.63 2.73
C VAL A 99 -1.05 -0.39 1.61
N ILE A 100 -0.04 -0.40 0.73
CA ILE A 100 0.13 -1.41 -0.31
C ILE A 100 1.40 -2.20 0.02
N ILE A 101 1.29 -3.50 0.22
CA ILE A 101 2.38 -4.37 0.66
C ILE A 101 2.64 -5.44 -0.39
N TYR A 102 3.77 -5.33 -1.09
CA TYR A 102 4.32 -6.40 -1.90
C TYR A 102 4.94 -7.50 -1.00
N GLY A 103 4.06 -8.22 -0.32
CA GLY A 103 4.35 -9.17 0.75
C GLY A 103 3.05 -9.58 1.48
N CYS A 104 3.17 -10.12 2.68
CA CYS A 104 2.02 -10.62 3.45
C CYS A 104 1.61 -9.73 4.63
N VAL A 105 0.36 -9.90 5.06
CA VAL A 105 -0.23 -9.35 6.29
C VAL A 105 -0.73 -10.47 7.21
N ARG A 106 -1.24 -10.11 8.39
CA ARG A 106 -1.90 -11.02 9.33
C ARG A 106 -2.99 -10.29 10.10
N ASP A 107 -3.71 -11.00 10.97
CA ASP A 107 -4.80 -10.43 11.78
C ASP A 107 -5.90 -9.79 10.90
N VAL A 108 -6.19 -10.47 9.77
CA VAL A 108 -6.96 -9.89 8.64
C VAL A 108 -8.40 -9.54 8.98
N ASP A 109 -9.02 -10.29 9.91
CA ASP A 109 -10.40 -10.00 10.35
C ASP A 109 -10.45 -8.67 11.11
N ALA A 110 -9.46 -8.42 11.97
CA ALA A 110 -9.33 -7.13 12.66
C ALA A 110 -8.99 -5.99 11.69
N ILE A 111 -8.08 -6.23 10.73
CA ILE A 111 -7.74 -5.22 9.70
C ILE A 111 -8.97 -4.86 8.85
N ALA A 112 -9.87 -5.81 8.58
CA ALA A 112 -11.07 -5.58 7.78
C ALA A 112 -12.08 -4.61 8.43
N GLU A 113 -11.97 -4.38 9.74
CA GLU A 113 -12.81 -3.45 10.49
C GLU A 113 -12.19 -2.04 10.61
N LEU A 114 -10.92 -1.88 10.26
CA LEU A 114 -10.19 -0.62 10.35
C LEU A 114 -10.45 0.26 9.12
N ASP A 115 -10.74 1.54 9.36
CA ASP A 115 -10.94 2.58 8.32
C ASP A 115 -9.61 2.94 7.62
N LEU A 116 -9.04 1.97 6.91
CA LEU A 116 -7.75 2.00 6.23
C LEU A 116 -7.86 1.18 4.93
N GLY A 117 -7.24 1.65 3.85
CA GLY A 117 -7.04 0.83 2.66
C GLY A 117 -5.87 -0.11 2.87
N VAL A 118 -6.03 -1.41 2.63
CA VAL A 118 -4.92 -2.37 2.77
C VAL A 118 -4.93 -3.34 1.60
N HIS A 119 -3.92 -3.25 0.73
CA HIS A 119 -3.67 -4.23 -0.32
C HIS A 119 -2.40 -5.01 -0.02
N ALA A 120 -2.47 -6.34 0.00
CA ALA A 120 -1.32 -7.21 0.19
C ALA A 120 -1.45 -8.50 -0.63
N LEU A 121 -0.37 -9.26 -0.81
CA LEU A 121 -0.39 -10.46 -1.64
C LEU A 121 -1.09 -11.66 -0.98
N ALA A 122 -0.92 -11.81 0.34
CA ALA A 122 -1.51 -12.90 1.11
C ALA A 122 -1.56 -12.60 2.61
N ALA A 123 -2.27 -13.47 3.34
CA ALA A 123 -2.27 -13.51 4.79
C ALA A 123 -1.37 -14.68 5.27
N ILE A 124 -0.62 -14.47 6.36
CA ILE A 124 0.17 -15.52 7.02
C ILE A 124 0.31 -15.23 8.52
N PRO A 125 0.14 -16.20 9.44
CA PRO A 125 0.18 -15.93 10.88
C PRO A 125 1.58 -15.51 11.41
N GLN A 126 2.65 -15.94 10.75
CA GLN A 126 4.02 -15.72 11.19
C GLN A 126 4.39 -14.23 11.14
N LYS A 127 4.87 -13.66 12.25
CA LYS A 127 5.38 -12.28 12.28
C LYS A 127 6.77 -12.19 11.65
N SER A 128 7.07 -11.01 11.08
CA SER A 128 8.41 -10.61 10.63
C SER A 128 9.36 -10.29 11.80
N ASN A 129 10.63 -10.07 11.48
CA ASN A 129 11.66 -9.60 12.39
C ASN A 129 11.51 -8.10 12.71
N ARG A 130 12.26 -7.64 13.71
CA ARG A 130 12.36 -6.22 14.11
C ARG A 130 13.79 -5.83 14.47
N LYS A 131 14.67 -5.79 13.47
CA LYS A 131 16.10 -5.51 13.58
C LYS A 131 16.48 -4.11 13.11
N GLY A 132 15.50 -3.26 12.76
CA GLY A 132 15.75 -1.89 12.28
C GLY A 132 16.23 -1.81 10.82
N VAL A 133 16.14 -2.89 10.05
CA VAL A 133 16.60 -2.96 8.66
C VAL A 133 15.52 -2.50 7.68
N GLY A 134 15.94 -1.92 6.57
CA GLY A 134 15.07 -1.40 5.50
C GLY A 134 15.50 0.00 5.06
N GLU A 135 15.13 0.35 3.83
CA GLU A 135 15.44 1.61 3.17
C GLU A 135 14.13 2.37 2.93
N VAL A 136 14.11 3.66 3.27
CA VAL A 136 12.94 4.53 3.13
C VAL A 136 13.23 5.54 2.03
N ASP A 137 12.19 5.98 1.32
CA ASP A 137 12.29 7.00 0.26
C ASP A 137 13.23 6.62 -0.89
N ILE A 138 13.20 5.33 -1.26
CA ILE A 138 13.88 4.82 -2.45
C ILE A 138 12.86 4.38 -3.52
N ALA A 139 13.26 4.43 -4.79
CA ALA A 139 12.44 3.91 -5.87
C ALA A 139 12.20 2.40 -5.68
N LEU A 140 10.93 1.98 -5.74
CA LEU A 140 10.52 0.58 -5.66
C LEU A 140 10.07 0.10 -7.03
N CYS A 141 10.46 -1.12 -7.42
CA CYS A 141 10.12 -1.68 -8.73
C CYS A 141 9.44 -3.04 -8.56
N PHE A 142 8.12 -3.09 -8.75
CA PHE A 142 7.33 -4.32 -8.83
C PHE A 142 6.06 -4.03 -9.63
N GLY A 143 5.35 -5.07 -10.09
CA GLY A 143 4.12 -4.80 -10.86
C GLY A 143 4.34 -4.31 -12.28
N GLY A 144 5.58 -4.28 -12.79
CA GLY A 144 5.92 -3.56 -14.02
C GLY A 144 5.90 -2.03 -13.86
N VAL A 145 5.82 -1.53 -12.62
CA VAL A 145 5.70 -0.12 -12.27
C VAL A 145 6.86 0.28 -11.35
N THR A 146 7.25 1.56 -11.43
CA THR A 146 8.19 2.16 -10.48
C THR A 146 7.41 3.09 -9.56
N PHE A 147 7.53 2.89 -8.25
CA PHE A 147 6.92 3.75 -7.24
C PHE A 147 8.02 4.65 -6.66
N ASN A 148 7.83 5.97 -6.75
CA ASN A 148 8.70 6.95 -6.11
C ASN A 148 7.96 7.64 -4.98
N SER A 149 8.66 7.99 -3.90
CA SER A 149 8.08 8.89 -2.91
C SER A 149 7.75 10.24 -3.54
N GLY A 150 6.58 10.77 -3.26
CA GLY A 150 6.08 12.03 -3.83
C GLY A 150 5.14 11.88 -5.02
N ASP A 151 5.22 10.76 -5.76
CA ASP A 151 4.21 10.37 -6.76
C ASP A 151 2.88 10.02 -6.07
N TYR A 152 1.84 9.70 -6.82
CA TYR A 152 0.50 9.39 -6.32
C TYR A 152 0.09 7.98 -6.70
N VAL A 153 -0.62 7.31 -5.79
CA VAL A 153 -1.20 5.99 -6.03
C VAL A 153 -2.70 6.00 -5.73
N TYR A 154 -3.44 5.25 -6.54
CA TYR A 154 -4.87 5.06 -6.46
C TYR A 154 -5.17 3.59 -6.55
N ALA A 155 -5.90 3.05 -5.57
CA ALA A 155 -6.20 1.64 -5.48
C ALA A 155 -7.67 1.42 -5.17
N ASP A 156 -8.26 0.48 -5.89
CA ASP A 156 -9.58 -0.08 -5.59
C ASP A 156 -9.59 -1.60 -5.90
N ASN A 157 -10.75 -2.24 -5.80
CA ASN A 157 -10.85 -3.68 -6.08
C ASN A 157 -10.51 -4.07 -7.53
N ASN A 158 -10.45 -3.13 -8.47
CA ASN A 158 -10.09 -3.40 -9.86
C ASN A 158 -8.58 -3.45 -10.06
N GLY A 159 -7.84 -2.59 -9.36
CA GLY A 159 -6.39 -2.52 -9.51
C GLY A 159 -5.71 -1.39 -8.76
N ILE A 160 -4.46 -1.15 -9.12
CA ILE A 160 -3.61 -0.10 -8.57
C ILE A 160 -3.04 0.71 -9.74
N VAL A 161 -3.25 2.02 -9.70
CA VAL A 161 -2.79 3.00 -10.68
C VAL A 161 -1.81 3.95 -10.01
N VAL A 162 -0.71 4.27 -10.70
CA VAL A 162 0.30 5.23 -10.27
C VAL A 162 0.33 6.41 -11.23
N SER A 163 0.43 7.61 -10.66
CA SER A 163 0.48 8.88 -11.38
C SER A 163 1.59 9.76 -10.82
N LYS A 164 2.22 10.57 -11.66
CA LYS A 164 3.22 11.58 -11.23
C LYS A 164 2.57 12.81 -10.59
N ILE A 165 1.27 12.99 -10.76
CA ILE A 165 0.49 14.13 -10.24
C ILE A 165 -0.77 13.65 -9.54
N ALA A 166 -1.33 14.49 -8.67
CA ALA A 166 -2.61 14.22 -8.04
C ALA A 166 -3.74 14.25 -9.08
N LEU A 167 -4.53 13.17 -9.16
CA LEU A 167 -5.73 13.06 -10.00
C LEU A 167 -7.02 13.38 -9.24
N VAL A 168 -6.99 13.26 -7.91
CA VAL A 168 -8.12 13.55 -7.02
C VAL A 168 -7.69 14.49 -5.91
N ALA A 169 -8.64 15.33 -5.47
CA ALA A 169 -8.46 16.29 -4.39
C ALA A 169 -8.57 15.65 -3.00
#